data_AF-A0A8C3DVI3-F1
#
_entry.id   AF-A0A8C3DVI3-F1
#
_cell.length_a   1.000
_cell.length_b   1.000
_cell.length_c   1.000
_cell.angle_alpha   90.00
_cell.angle_beta   90.00
_cell.angle_gamma   90.00
#
_symmetry.space_group_name_H-M   'P 1'
#
loop_
_entity.id
_entity.type
_entity.pdbx_description
1 polymer ?
#
loop_
_entity_poly.entity_id
_entity_poly.type
_entity_poly.pdbx_seq_one_letter_code
_entity_poly.pdbx_strand_id
1 'polypeptide(L)'
;MAVTVKECLELQLLEVEMLLSMFPKRGEFSLDKDAVPSIQRYLRNADGALPPYMSSVAEELIFCLSVSSVFKAKVELQVLLPRMYPQVAPQLFARSDALHRQQQLQLNTHLASHISSLDSGDLCVCEAVQWVKDNSLPFLENSKTSSECASKEVRVKEMLHRMWIYSHHIYRQELRKKIFDCAKKLNLTGFCLTGKPGVICVEGLQENCEEFWRDIRYPNWKHISCKHVENMETEGSIDNLRLFHGFEDLQFQAHGDYGLRNDYHMDLGQFLEFLKQHQSGHIFQILFGVEGKLSDN
;
A
#
# COMPACT_ATOMS: atom_id res chain seq x y z
N MET A 1 -13.53 -17.91 -25.78
CA MET A 1 -14.14 -16.57 -25.67
C MET A 1 -13.21 -15.75 -24.79
N ALA A 2 -12.92 -14.49 -25.14
CA ALA A 2 -12.08 -13.65 -24.29
C ALA A 2 -12.86 -13.29 -23.03
N VAL A 3 -12.30 -13.58 -21.85
CA VAL A 3 -12.93 -13.25 -20.56
C VAL A 3 -13.09 -11.74 -20.46
N THR A 4 -14.31 -11.31 -20.17
CA THR A 4 -14.63 -9.89 -20.05
C THR A 4 -14.42 -9.41 -18.61
N VAL A 5 -14.10 -8.12 -18.44
CA VAL A 5 -14.01 -7.49 -17.11
C VAL A 5 -15.32 -7.65 -16.33
N LYS A 6 -16.46 -7.69 -17.05
CA LYS A 6 -17.78 -7.90 -16.46
C LYS A 6 -17.87 -9.26 -15.75
N GLU A 7 -17.46 -10.34 -16.41
CA GLU A 7 -17.47 -11.69 -15.84
C GLU A 7 -16.55 -11.79 -14.62
N CYS A 8 -15.35 -11.19 -14.69
CA CYS A 8 -14.42 -11.11 -13.55
C CYS A 8 -15.05 -10.41 -12.34
N LEU A 9 -15.71 -9.27 -12.55
CA LEU A 9 -16.35 -8.51 -11.47
C LEU A 9 -17.56 -9.23 -10.87
N GLU A 10 -18.33 -9.98 -11.69
CA GLU A 10 -19.41 -10.83 -11.20
C GLU A 10 -18.87 -11.95 -10.30
N LEU A 11 -17.78 -12.61 -10.71
CA LEU A 11 -17.09 -13.62 -9.89
C LEU A 11 -16.55 -13.06 -8.58
N GLN A 12 -15.96 -11.85 -8.61
CA GLN A 12 -15.49 -11.16 -7.41
C GLN A 12 -16.62 -10.89 -6.41
N LEU A 13 -17.77 -10.42 -6.88
CA LEU A 13 -18.92 -10.18 -6.01
C LEU A 13 -19.45 -11.48 -5.39
N LEU A 14 -19.52 -12.56 -6.16
CA LEU A 14 -19.92 -13.88 -5.66
C LEU A 14 -18.98 -14.37 -4.54
N GLU A 15 -17.66 -14.23 -4.73
CA GLU A 15 -16.69 -14.63 -3.71
C GLU A 15 -16.83 -13.78 -2.44
N VAL A 16 -17.04 -12.47 -2.57
CA VAL A 16 -17.27 -11.57 -1.44
C VAL A 16 -18.55 -11.93 -0.67
N GLU A 17 -19.65 -12.23 -1.37
CA GLU A 17 -20.91 -12.64 -0.75
C GLU A 17 -20.77 -13.96 0.01
N MET A 18 -20.02 -14.92 -0.56
CA MET A 18 -19.66 -16.16 0.13
C MET A 18 -18.81 -15.88 1.37
N LEU A 19 -17.77 -15.05 1.27
CA LEU A 19 -16.91 -14.71 2.40
C LEU A 19 -17.67 -13.98 3.51
N LEU A 20 -18.57 -13.06 3.18
CA LEU A 20 -19.47 -12.42 4.14
C LEU A 20 -20.32 -13.45 4.91
N SER A 21 -20.75 -14.51 4.23
CA SER A 21 -21.50 -15.61 4.84
C SER A 21 -20.63 -16.50 5.74
N MET A 22 -19.37 -16.74 5.35
CA MET A 22 -18.39 -17.52 6.11
C MET A 22 -17.86 -16.79 7.35
N PHE A 23 -17.85 -15.46 7.33
CA PHE A 23 -17.34 -14.59 8.41
C PHE A 23 -18.45 -13.68 8.99
N PRO A 24 -19.49 -14.25 9.62
CA PRO A 24 -20.68 -13.50 10.03
C PRO A 24 -20.47 -12.63 11.28
N LYS A 25 -19.38 -12.80 12.06
CA LYS A 25 -19.22 -12.05 13.30
C LYS A 25 -18.75 -10.61 13.02
N ARG A 26 -19.17 -9.68 13.88
CA ARG A 26 -18.75 -8.27 13.78
C ARG A 26 -17.23 -8.16 13.92
N GLY A 27 -16.62 -7.50 12.94
CA GLY A 27 -15.17 -7.28 12.89
C GLY A 27 -14.37 -8.45 12.30
N GLU A 28 -15.03 -9.52 11.83
CA GLU A 28 -14.34 -10.60 11.10
C GLU A 28 -14.13 -10.28 9.62
N PHE A 29 -15.00 -9.48 9.02
CA PHE A 29 -14.91 -9.03 7.64
C PHE A 29 -15.05 -7.51 7.59
N SER A 30 -14.13 -6.82 6.93
CA SER A 30 -14.16 -5.37 6.75
C SER A 30 -14.00 -5.02 5.28
N LEU A 31 -15.03 -4.40 4.71
CA LEU A 31 -15.08 -3.94 3.33
C LEU A 31 -15.72 -2.55 3.28
N ASP A 32 -15.29 -1.72 2.33
CA ASP A 32 -15.90 -0.41 2.12
C ASP A 32 -17.39 -0.56 1.75
N LYS A 33 -18.25 0.21 2.41
CA LYS A 33 -19.70 0.17 2.22
C LYS A 33 -20.10 0.53 0.80
N ASP A 34 -19.27 1.34 0.13
CA ASP A 34 -19.53 1.78 -1.24
C ASP A 34 -18.93 0.85 -2.30
N ALA A 35 -18.08 -0.12 -1.94
CA ALA A 35 -17.40 -0.99 -2.90
C ALA A 35 -18.38 -1.89 -3.69
N VAL A 36 -19.21 -2.67 -2.98
CA VAL A 36 -20.20 -3.57 -3.63
C VAL A 36 -21.23 -2.78 -4.44
N PRO A 37 -21.89 -1.73 -3.91
CA PRO A 37 -22.83 -0.92 -4.69
C PRO A 37 -22.20 -0.29 -5.93
N SER A 38 -20.92 0.10 -5.87
CA SER A 38 -20.21 0.69 -7.01
C SER A 38 -19.99 -0.32 -8.13
N ILE A 39 -19.53 -1.53 -7.80
CA ILE A 39 -19.36 -2.61 -8.79
C ILE A 39 -20.72 -3.02 -9.38
N GLN A 40 -21.76 -3.15 -8.55
CA GLN A 40 -23.11 -3.47 -9.02
C GLN A 40 -23.70 -2.40 -9.95
N ARG A 41 -23.40 -1.12 -9.73
CA ARG A 41 -23.79 -0.03 -10.65
C ARG A 41 -23.07 -0.13 -11.98
N TYR A 42 -21.78 -0.46 -11.96
CA TYR A 42 -20.98 -0.66 -13.18
C TYR A 42 -21.53 -1.83 -14.01
N LEU A 43 -21.81 -2.97 -13.38
CA LEU A 43 -22.36 -4.16 -14.06
C LEU A 43 -23.73 -3.90 -14.73
N ARG A 44 -24.53 -2.98 -14.19
CA ARG A 44 -25.84 -2.57 -14.75
C ARG A 44 -25.72 -1.58 -15.91
N ASN A 45 -24.66 -0.78 -15.96
CA ASN A 45 -24.46 0.31 -16.93
C ASN A 45 -23.30 0.01 -17.89
N ALA A 46 -23.28 -1.20 -18.47
CA ALA A 46 -22.15 -1.70 -19.26
C ALA A 46 -21.79 -0.86 -20.52
N ASP A 47 -22.68 0.04 -20.98
CA ASP A 47 -22.48 0.92 -22.13
C ASP A 47 -22.03 2.35 -21.78
N GLY A 48 -21.89 2.69 -20.48
CA GLY A 48 -21.53 4.02 -20.01
C GLY A 48 -20.10 4.10 -19.48
N ALA A 49 -19.31 5.07 -19.94
CA ALA A 49 -18.00 5.37 -19.37
C ALA A 49 -18.10 5.62 -17.85
N LEU A 50 -17.16 5.06 -17.08
CA LEU A 50 -17.06 5.27 -15.64
C LEU A 50 -17.02 6.77 -15.32
N PRO A 51 -17.78 7.27 -14.34
CA PRO A 51 -17.62 8.63 -13.87
C PRO A 51 -16.18 8.85 -13.40
N PRO A 52 -15.53 9.99 -13.70
CA PRO A 52 -14.10 10.23 -13.43
C PRO A 52 -13.68 10.05 -11.96
N TYR A 53 -14.63 10.14 -11.03
CA TYR A 53 -14.42 9.95 -9.60
C TYR A 53 -14.50 8.50 -9.11
N MET A 54 -14.93 7.54 -9.96
CA MET A 54 -15.11 6.12 -9.63
C MET A 54 -14.00 5.21 -10.16
N SER A 55 -13.04 5.75 -10.91
CA SER A 55 -11.99 4.95 -11.55
C SER A 55 -11.18 4.13 -10.53
N SER A 56 -10.91 4.60 -9.31
CA SER A 56 -10.04 3.86 -8.39
C SER A 56 -10.67 2.62 -7.73
N VAL A 57 -11.99 2.58 -7.55
CA VAL A 57 -12.70 1.45 -6.90
C VAL A 57 -13.05 0.34 -7.89
N ALA A 58 -13.06 0.67 -9.18
CA ALA A 58 -13.29 -0.27 -10.28
C ALA A 58 -11.99 -0.95 -10.76
N GLU A 59 -10.82 -0.41 -10.41
CA GLU A 59 -9.53 -1.02 -10.77
C GLU A 59 -9.14 -2.12 -9.78
N GLU A 60 -9.43 -1.97 -8.48
CA GLU A 60 -9.05 -2.92 -7.44
C GLU A 60 -10.04 -2.92 -6.26
N LEU A 61 -10.54 -4.10 -5.88
CA LEU A 61 -11.42 -4.30 -4.73
C LEU A 61 -10.58 -4.71 -3.50
N ILE A 62 -10.74 -3.99 -2.38
CA ILE A 62 -9.90 -4.18 -1.18
C ILE A 62 -10.78 -4.49 0.03
N PHE A 63 -10.45 -5.55 0.78
CA PHE A 63 -11.08 -5.90 2.05
C PHE A 63 -10.12 -6.62 2.99
N CYS A 64 -10.52 -6.75 4.26
CA CYS A 64 -9.76 -7.44 5.29
C CYS A 64 -10.59 -8.53 5.96
N LEU A 65 -9.95 -9.66 6.22
CA LEU A 65 -10.50 -10.84 6.88
C LEU A 65 -9.74 -11.12 8.18
N SER A 66 -10.45 -11.34 9.28
CA SER A 66 -9.86 -11.84 10.52
C SER A 66 -9.95 -13.36 10.56
N VAL A 67 -8.85 -13.99 10.22
CA VAL A 67 -8.67 -15.44 10.28
C VAL A 67 -8.25 -15.83 11.70
N SER A 68 -9.16 -16.46 12.44
CA SER A 68 -8.81 -17.06 13.74
C SER A 68 -8.17 -18.42 13.49
N SER A 69 -6.92 -18.57 13.93
CA SER A 69 -6.22 -19.86 13.91
C SER A 69 -6.70 -20.76 15.05
N VAL A 70 -6.45 -22.07 14.95
CA VAL A 70 -6.92 -23.11 15.89
C VAL A 70 -6.53 -22.81 17.35
N PHE A 71 -5.46 -22.02 17.56
CA PHE A 71 -4.91 -21.67 18.88
C PHE A 71 -5.34 -20.29 19.40
N LYS A 72 -6.46 -19.72 18.91
CA LYS A 72 -6.97 -18.37 19.26
C LYS A 72 -6.07 -17.19 18.89
N ALA A 73 -5.01 -17.43 18.11
CA ALA A 73 -4.24 -16.35 17.52
C ALA A 73 -5.02 -15.75 16.34
N LYS A 74 -5.16 -14.43 16.33
CA LYS A 74 -5.86 -13.68 15.29
C LYS A 74 -4.87 -13.27 14.20
N VAL A 75 -5.08 -13.76 12.97
CA VAL A 75 -4.33 -13.33 11.79
C VAL A 75 -5.28 -12.51 10.92
N GLU A 76 -4.91 -11.28 10.60
CA GLU A 76 -5.65 -10.42 9.69
C GLU A 76 -5.08 -10.57 8.28
N LEU A 77 -5.91 -11.02 7.34
CA LEU A 77 -5.59 -11.19 5.94
C LEU A 77 -6.20 -10.02 5.15
N GLN A 78 -5.35 -9.17 4.60
CA GLN A 78 -5.73 -8.14 3.65
C GLN A 78 -5.75 -8.73 2.24
N VAL A 79 -6.82 -8.45 1.51
CA VAL A 79 -7.07 -8.95 0.17
C VAL A 79 -7.26 -7.76 -0.76
N LEU A 80 -6.54 -7.77 -1.87
CA LEU A 80 -6.70 -6.83 -2.97
C LEU A 80 -6.92 -7.63 -4.25
N LEU A 81 -8.10 -7.46 -4.84
CA LEU A 81 -8.52 -8.12 -6.07
C LEU A 81 -8.40 -7.13 -7.23
N PRO A 82 -7.48 -7.35 -8.19
CA PRO A 82 -7.45 -6.58 -9.42
C PRO A 82 -8.74 -6.73 -10.23
N ARG A 83 -9.08 -5.77 -11.09
CA ARG A 83 -10.26 -5.80 -11.96
C ARG A 83 -10.42 -7.07 -12.81
N MET A 84 -9.30 -7.74 -13.10
CA MET A 84 -9.26 -8.97 -13.90
C MET A 84 -9.18 -10.24 -13.06
N TYR A 85 -9.14 -10.18 -11.73
CA TYR A 85 -9.24 -11.36 -10.89
C TYR A 85 -10.56 -12.10 -11.18
N PRO A 86 -10.57 -13.45 -11.29
CA PRO A 86 -9.47 -14.39 -10.98
C PRO A 86 -8.44 -14.68 -12.09
N GLN A 87 -8.52 -14.01 -13.24
CA GLN A 87 -7.54 -14.18 -14.33
C GLN A 87 -6.15 -13.60 -13.96
N VAL A 88 -6.13 -12.58 -13.11
CA VAL A 88 -4.91 -12.03 -12.50
C VAL A 88 -4.93 -12.35 -11.02
N ALA A 89 -3.82 -12.88 -10.51
CA ALA A 89 -3.68 -13.26 -9.11
C ALA A 89 -3.95 -12.08 -8.16
N PRO A 90 -4.60 -12.33 -7.01
CA PRO A 90 -4.83 -11.29 -6.02
C PRO A 90 -3.54 -10.95 -5.28
N GLN A 91 -3.47 -9.74 -4.73
CA GLN A 91 -2.43 -9.39 -3.77
C GLN A 91 -2.94 -9.65 -2.36
N LEU A 92 -2.25 -10.53 -1.65
CA LEU A 92 -2.61 -10.95 -0.30
C LEU A 92 -1.55 -10.52 0.70
N PHE A 93 -1.98 -10.12 1.89
CA PHE A 93 -1.07 -9.78 2.98
C PHE A 93 -1.62 -10.23 4.33
N ALA A 94 -0.95 -11.18 4.97
CA ALA A 94 -1.27 -11.67 6.31
C ALA A 94 -0.45 -10.93 7.38
N ARG A 95 -1.12 -10.44 8.42
CA ARG A 95 -0.50 -9.85 9.61
C ARG A 95 -1.07 -10.45 10.89
N SER A 96 -0.30 -10.44 11.96
CA SER A 96 -0.80 -10.73 13.31
C SER A 96 0.07 -9.99 14.31
N ASP A 97 -0.54 -9.45 15.36
CA ASP A 97 0.20 -8.77 16.43
C ASP A 97 1.12 -9.74 17.22
N ALA A 98 0.94 -11.06 17.04
CA ALA A 98 1.75 -12.11 17.66
C ALA A 98 2.92 -12.60 16.78
N LEU A 99 3.05 -12.11 15.53
CA LEU A 99 4.13 -12.47 14.62
C LEU A 99 5.25 -11.43 14.67
N HIS A 100 6.50 -11.89 14.75
CA HIS A 100 7.66 -11.02 14.56
C HIS A 100 7.91 -10.76 13.07
N ARG A 101 8.66 -9.70 12.76
CA ARG A 101 8.95 -9.24 11.39
C ARG A 101 9.40 -10.36 10.44
N GLN A 102 10.35 -11.19 10.85
CA GLN A 102 10.88 -12.29 10.03
C GLN A 102 9.82 -13.39 9.79
N GLN A 103 8.99 -13.68 10.78
CA GLN A 103 7.93 -14.68 10.68
C GLN A 103 6.78 -14.20 9.78
N GLN A 104 6.44 -12.92 9.88
CA GLN A 104 5.45 -12.31 8.99
C GLN A 104 5.95 -12.28 7.54
N LEU A 105 7.22 -11.96 7.31
CA LEU A 105 7.82 -12.04 5.98
C LEU A 105 7.75 -13.47 5.43
N GLN A 106 8.19 -14.47 6.21
CA GLN A 106 8.12 -15.87 5.80
C GLN A 106 6.70 -16.34 5.51
N LEU A 107 5.73 -15.98 6.38
CA LEU A 107 4.32 -16.29 6.18
C LEU A 107 3.79 -15.72 4.86
N ASN A 108 4.09 -14.44 4.56
CA ASN A 108 3.64 -13.79 3.34
C ASN A 108 4.33 -14.34 2.09
N THR A 109 5.63 -14.65 2.16
CA THR A 109 6.36 -15.28 1.05
C THR A 109 5.78 -16.65 0.72
N HIS A 110 5.49 -17.45 1.75
CA HIS A 110 4.87 -18.77 1.57
C HIS A 110 3.44 -18.66 1.05
N LEU A 111 2.65 -17.71 1.56
CA LEU A 111 1.29 -17.44 1.08
C LEU A 111 1.30 -17.04 -0.39
N ALA A 112 2.17 -16.10 -0.79
CA ALA A 112 2.29 -15.67 -2.19
C ALA A 112 2.71 -16.82 -3.11
N SER A 113 3.62 -17.68 -2.65
CA SER A 113 4.06 -18.87 -3.39
C SER A 113 2.91 -19.88 -3.56
N HIS A 114 2.10 -20.09 -2.52
CA HIS A 114 0.95 -20.97 -2.57
C HIS A 114 -0.11 -20.46 -3.57
N ILE A 115 -0.48 -19.17 -3.51
CA ILE A 115 -1.46 -18.61 -4.46
C ILE A 115 -0.95 -18.64 -5.89
N SER A 116 0.35 -18.41 -6.10
CA SER A 116 0.96 -18.51 -7.44
C SER A 116 0.99 -19.94 -7.99
N SER A 117 0.80 -20.95 -7.13
CA SER A 117 0.74 -22.36 -7.53
C SER A 117 -0.66 -22.84 -7.93
N LEU A 118 -1.70 -22.04 -7.66
CA LEU A 118 -3.08 -22.35 -8.02
C LEU A 118 -3.33 -22.04 -9.49
N ASP A 119 -4.30 -22.75 -10.08
CA ASP A 119 -4.68 -22.53 -11.48
C ASP A 119 -5.27 -21.13 -11.68
N SER A 120 -4.81 -20.46 -12.73
CA SER A 120 -5.32 -19.14 -13.11
C SER A 120 -6.78 -19.23 -13.55
N GLY A 121 -7.62 -18.30 -13.09
CA GLY A 121 -9.03 -18.22 -13.47
C GLY A 121 -10.01 -18.78 -12.43
N ASP A 122 -9.51 -19.39 -11.36
CA ASP A 122 -10.32 -19.86 -10.24
C ASP A 122 -10.28 -18.91 -9.03
N LEU A 123 -11.38 -18.89 -8.27
CA LEU A 123 -11.51 -18.12 -7.04
C LEU A 123 -10.60 -18.74 -5.95
N CYS A 124 -9.68 -17.96 -5.40
CA CYS A 124 -8.62 -18.45 -4.52
C CYS A 124 -8.55 -17.77 -3.14
N VAL A 125 -9.44 -16.81 -2.82
CA VAL A 125 -9.40 -16.14 -1.50
C VAL A 125 -9.80 -17.09 -0.39
N CYS A 126 -10.79 -17.97 -0.62
CA CYS A 126 -11.15 -19.00 0.35
C CYS A 126 -10.00 -19.98 0.60
N GLU A 127 -9.28 -20.38 -0.45
CA GLU A 127 -8.11 -21.23 -0.31
C GLU A 127 -7.01 -20.52 0.46
N ALA A 128 -6.76 -19.23 0.18
CA ALA A 128 -5.82 -18.42 0.94
C ALA A 128 -6.16 -18.36 2.43
N VAL A 129 -7.45 -18.16 2.76
CA VAL A 129 -7.95 -18.17 4.14
C VAL A 129 -7.66 -19.52 4.80
N GLN A 130 -7.94 -20.62 4.10
CA GLN A 130 -7.73 -21.97 4.62
C GLN A 130 -6.24 -22.25 4.83
N TRP A 131 -5.41 -21.91 3.85
CA TRP A 131 -3.96 -22.02 3.94
C TRP A 131 -3.41 -21.25 5.14
N VAL A 132 -3.88 -20.01 5.38
CA VAL A 132 -3.48 -19.23 6.56
C VAL A 132 -3.91 -19.90 7.85
N LYS A 133 -5.11 -20.50 7.92
CA LYS A 133 -5.55 -21.25 9.12
C LYS A 133 -4.62 -22.43 9.41
N ASP A 134 -4.26 -23.18 8.38
CA ASP A 134 -3.51 -24.43 8.52
C ASP A 134 -2.01 -24.19 8.74
N ASN A 135 -1.46 -23.14 8.15
CA ASN A 135 -0.01 -22.88 8.14
C ASN A 135 0.42 -21.75 9.06
N SER A 136 -0.49 -21.01 9.72
CA SER A 136 -0.10 -19.89 10.60
C SER A 136 0.62 -20.32 11.89
N LEU A 137 0.38 -21.56 12.36
CA LEU A 137 0.82 -22.01 13.69
C LEU A 137 2.33 -22.09 13.88
N PRO A 138 3.12 -22.69 12.97
CA PRO A 138 4.57 -22.77 13.14
C PRO A 138 5.23 -21.38 13.22
N PHE A 139 4.67 -20.40 12.52
CA PHE A 139 5.17 -19.02 12.54
C PHE A 139 4.84 -18.31 13.87
N LEU A 140 3.70 -18.64 14.49
CA LEU A 140 3.27 -18.11 15.77
C LEU A 140 3.97 -18.76 16.97
N GLU A 141 4.37 -20.03 16.87
CA GLU A 141 5.08 -20.74 17.94
C GLU A 141 6.55 -20.32 18.03
N ASN A 142 7.19 -20.09 16.89
CA ASN A 142 8.57 -19.59 16.83
C ASN A 142 8.72 -18.19 17.46
N SER A 143 7.62 -17.43 17.67
CA SER A 143 7.68 -16.09 18.27
C SER A 143 7.89 -16.13 19.78
N LYS A 144 7.58 -17.27 20.42
CA LYS A 144 7.77 -17.51 21.85
C LYS A 144 9.16 -18.03 22.21
N THR A 145 9.90 -18.59 21.25
CA THR A 145 11.21 -19.22 21.47
C THR A 145 12.40 -18.37 21.01
N SER A 146 12.20 -17.29 20.26
CA SER A 146 13.27 -16.44 19.73
C SER A 146 13.55 -15.19 20.59
N SER A 147 13.85 -15.38 21.88
CA SER A 147 14.44 -14.32 22.73
C SER A 147 15.96 -14.42 22.86
N GLU A 148 16.61 -15.44 22.31
CA GLU A 148 18.08 -15.58 22.38
C GLU A 148 18.66 -16.18 21.09
N CYS A 149 19.88 -15.73 20.77
CA CYS A 149 20.74 -16.03 19.62
C CYS A 149 20.32 -15.44 18.27
N ALA A 150 21.21 -14.85 17.47
CA ALA A 150 22.61 -14.46 17.65
C ALA A 150 22.95 -13.61 16.42
N SER A 151 23.68 -12.52 16.63
CA SER A 151 24.41 -11.80 15.60
C SER A 151 25.32 -12.76 14.83
N LYS A 152 24.90 -13.18 13.64
CA LYS A 152 25.82 -13.70 12.62
C LYS A 152 25.90 -12.66 11.53
N GLU A 153 27.04 -11.98 11.49
CA GLU A 153 27.49 -11.14 10.40
C GLU A 153 27.52 -11.98 9.12
N VAL A 154 26.40 -12.00 8.41
CA VAL A 154 26.41 -12.18 6.96
C VAL A 154 26.70 -10.80 6.42
N ARG A 155 27.68 -10.66 5.51
CA ARG A 155 27.86 -9.41 4.75
C ARG A 155 26.62 -9.26 3.86
N VAL A 156 25.56 -8.67 4.41
CA VAL A 156 24.32 -8.38 3.70
C VAL A 156 24.63 -7.22 2.78
N LYS A 157 24.50 -7.43 1.47
CA LYS A 157 24.39 -6.31 0.53
C LYS A 157 23.14 -5.53 0.94
N GLU A 158 23.32 -4.36 1.53
CA GLU A 158 22.19 -3.55 1.95
C GLU A 158 21.60 -2.86 0.72
N MET A 159 20.29 -3.04 0.53
CA MET A 159 19.56 -2.47 -0.59
C MET A 159 18.78 -1.26 -0.10
N LEU A 160 19.17 -0.08 -0.58
CA LEU A 160 18.39 1.13 -0.37
C LEU A 160 17.13 1.05 -1.23
N HIS A 161 16.00 1.22 -0.57
CA HIS A 161 14.70 1.32 -1.19
C HIS A 161 14.18 2.73 -1.00
N ARG A 162 13.69 3.33 -2.09
CA ARG A 162 13.03 4.63 -2.07
C ARG A 162 11.65 4.52 -2.66
N MET A 163 10.64 4.87 -1.87
CA MET A 163 9.25 4.84 -2.31
C MET A 163 8.72 6.25 -2.48
N TRP A 164 8.09 6.48 -3.63
CA TRP A 164 7.42 7.71 -4.00
C TRP A 164 5.92 7.49 -3.98
N ILE A 165 5.27 8.16 -3.06
CA ILE A 165 3.87 7.94 -2.74
C ILE A 165 3.10 9.22 -3.02
N TYR A 166 2.10 9.10 -3.87
CA TYR A 166 1.19 10.18 -4.21
C TYR A 166 -0.10 10.05 -3.41
N SER A 167 -0.57 11.16 -2.85
CA SER A 167 -1.88 11.30 -2.27
C SER A 167 -2.61 12.49 -2.90
N HIS A 168 -3.92 12.37 -3.10
CA HIS A 168 -4.69 13.51 -3.59
C HIS A 168 -4.57 14.71 -2.64
N HIS A 169 -4.67 14.47 -1.32
CA HIS A 169 -4.46 15.48 -0.28
C HIS A 169 -3.86 14.91 1.00
N ILE A 170 -3.04 15.70 1.71
CA ILE A 170 -2.60 15.41 3.09
C ILE A 170 -2.87 16.66 3.93
N TYR A 171 -4.07 16.73 4.54
CA TYR A 171 -4.49 17.87 5.38
C TYR A 171 -4.63 17.55 6.86
N ARG A 172 -4.92 16.29 7.21
CA ARG A 172 -5.20 15.91 8.60
C ARG A 172 -3.91 15.96 9.43
N GLN A 173 -3.93 16.64 10.56
CA GLN A 173 -2.76 16.69 11.46
C GLN A 173 -2.44 15.33 12.08
N GLU A 174 -3.46 14.52 12.41
CA GLU A 174 -3.28 13.15 12.91
C GLU A 174 -2.55 12.27 11.89
N LEU A 175 -2.88 12.45 10.61
CA LEU A 175 -2.28 11.76 9.49
C LEU A 175 -0.80 12.11 9.34
N ARG A 176 -0.51 13.41 9.33
CA ARG A 176 0.85 13.95 9.32
C ARG A 176 1.65 13.39 10.50
N LYS A 177 1.10 13.45 11.71
CA LYS A 177 1.75 12.90 12.90
C LYS A 177 2.05 11.41 12.75
N LYS A 178 1.09 10.61 12.25
CA LYS A 178 1.29 9.19 12.00
C LYS A 178 2.42 8.92 10.99
N ILE A 179 2.51 9.69 9.91
CA ILE A 179 3.59 9.58 8.92
C ILE A 179 4.94 9.79 9.61
N PHE A 180 5.07 10.87 10.38
CA PHE A 180 6.32 11.18 11.10
C PHE A 180 6.67 10.14 12.16
N ASP A 181 5.68 9.70 12.95
CA ASP A 181 5.87 8.69 13.99
C ASP A 181 6.33 7.35 13.37
N CYS A 182 5.71 6.93 12.25
CA CYS A 182 6.11 5.72 11.52
C CYS A 182 7.52 5.86 10.90
N ALA A 183 7.82 6.97 10.23
CA ALA A 183 9.13 7.20 9.63
C ALA A 183 10.24 7.19 10.68
N LYS A 184 10.01 7.86 11.82
CA LYS A 184 10.95 7.87 12.95
C LYS A 184 11.13 6.50 13.58
N LYS A 185 10.03 5.76 13.80
CA LYS A 185 10.07 4.40 14.37
C LYS A 185 10.88 3.43 13.49
N LEU A 186 10.79 3.60 12.17
CA LEU A 186 11.43 2.74 11.18
C LEU A 186 12.79 3.26 10.67
N ASN A 187 13.30 4.33 11.29
CA ASN A 187 14.56 4.99 10.92
C ASN A 187 14.66 5.34 9.42
N LEU A 188 13.55 5.80 8.86
CA LEU A 188 13.44 6.23 7.47
C LEU A 188 13.73 7.71 7.33
N THR A 189 14.33 8.09 6.20
CA THR A 189 14.50 9.49 5.79
C THR A 189 13.62 9.81 4.58
N GLY A 190 13.54 11.07 4.19
CA GLY A 190 12.69 11.52 3.10
C GLY A 190 11.91 12.77 3.49
N PHE A 191 10.68 12.88 2.99
CA PHE A 191 9.85 14.03 3.27
C PHE A 191 8.36 13.73 3.16
N CYS A 192 7.56 14.57 3.79
CA CYS A 192 6.12 14.63 3.61
C CYS A 192 5.72 16.04 3.14
N LEU A 193 5.28 16.14 1.89
CA LEU A 193 4.66 17.34 1.33
C LEU A 193 3.17 17.34 1.70
N THR A 194 2.81 18.24 2.61
CA THR A 194 1.42 18.41 3.06
C THR A 194 0.69 19.40 2.15
N GLY A 195 -0.60 19.16 1.86
CA GLY A 195 -1.38 20.00 0.94
C GLY A 195 -2.04 19.24 -0.21
N LYS A 196 -2.29 19.96 -1.31
CA LYS A 196 -2.84 19.45 -2.59
C LYS A 196 -1.88 19.79 -3.72
N PRO A 197 -1.28 18.79 -4.40
CA PRO A 197 -1.30 17.37 -4.07
C PRO A 197 -0.45 17.06 -2.81
N GLY A 198 -0.72 15.92 -2.17
CA GLY A 198 0.15 15.40 -1.11
C GLY A 198 1.18 14.44 -1.68
N VAL A 199 2.44 14.57 -1.30
CA VAL A 199 3.52 13.68 -1.75
C VAL A 199 4.32 13.21 -0.56
N ILE A 200 4.63 11.92 -0.51
CA ILE A 200 5.48 11.34 0.52
C ILE A 200 6.63 10.63 -0.18
N CYS A 201 7.85 10.94 0.22
CA CYS A 201 9.04 10.18 -0.15
C CYS A 201 9.60 9.53 1.10
N VAL A 202 9.89 8.23 1.03
CA VAL A 202 10.61 7.52 2.09
C VAL A 202 11.80 6.79 1.52
N GLU A 203 12.91 6.85 2.23
CA GLU A 203 14.19 6.21 1.93
C GLU A 203 14.67 5.40 3.13
N GLY A 204 15.16 4.21 2.88
CA GLY A 204 15.76 3.37 3.90
C GLY A 204 15.96 1.95 3.42
N LEU A 205 16.03 1.01 4.36
CA LEU A 205 16.03 -0.41 4.03
C LEU A 205 14.68 -0.78 3.39
N GLN A 206 14.73 -1.64 2.37
CA GLN A 206 13.52 -2.15 1.70
C GLN A 206 12.45 -2.61 2.69
N GLU A 207 12.87 -3.38 3.69
CA GLU A 207 11.98 -3.92 4.72
C GLU A 207 11.24 -2.82 5.50
N ASN A 208 11.93 -1.73 5.82
CA ASN A 208 11.40 -0.61 6.58
C ASN A 208 10.49 0.26 5.72
N CYS A 209 10.85 0.50 4.46
CA CYS A 209 10.02 1.26 3.52
C CYS A 209 8.71 0.53 3.21
N GLU A 210 8.76 -0.79 3.01
CA GLU A 210 7.56 -1.62 2.84
C GLU A 210 6.71 -1.61 4.12
N GLU A 211 7.32 -1.69 5.31
CA GLU A 211 6.59 -1.56 6.59
C GLU A 211 5.90 -0.22 6.72
N PHE A 212 6.60 0.86 6.40
CA PHE A 212 6.02 2.20 6.37
C PHE A 212 4.83 2.27 5.43
N TRP A 213 4.96 1.77 4.19
CA TRP A 213 3.88 1.75 3.21
C TRP A 213 2.65 1.00 3.71
N ARG A 214 2.85 -0.13 4.40
CA ARG A 214 1.76 -0.91 5.01
C ARG A 214 1.06 -0.14 6.13
N ASP A 215 1.82 0.45 7.03
CA ASP A 215 1.29 1.16 8.20
C ASP A 215 0.49 2.40 7.81
N ILE A 216 0.96 3.13 6.80
CA ILE A 216 0.29 4.34 6.32
C ILE A 216 -0.97 4.02 5.51
N ARG A 217 -1.06 2.84 4.87
CA ARG A 217 -2.23 2.46 4.07
C ARG A 217 -3.49 2.18 4.90
N TYR A 218 -3.36 1.81 6.19
CA TYR A 218 -4.46 1.49 7.10
C TYR A 218 -4.70 2.60 8.16
N PRO A 219 -5.93 2.91 8.62
CA PRO A 219 -7.21 2.28 8.30
C PRO A 219 -8.08 3.00 7.26
N ASN A 220 -7.77 4.21 6.79
CA ASN A 220 -8.77 5.03 6.07
C ASN A 220 -8.18 6.12 5.16
N TRP A 221 -7.13 5.83 4.39
CA TRP A 221 -6.53 6.85 3.52
C TRP A 221 -7.10 6.70 2.10
N LYS A 222 -8.19 7.42 1.83
CA LYS A 222 -8.78 7.47 0.48
C LYS A 222 -7.79 8.16 -0.47
N HIS A 223 -7.46 7.52 -1.59
CA HIS A 223 -6.61 8.04 -2.68
C HIS A 223 -5.11 8.24 -2.37
N ILE A 224 -4.46 7.26 -1.72
CA ILE A 224 -3.00 7.16 -1.66
C ILE A 224 -2.51 6.02 -2.57
N SER A 225 -1.44 6.27 -3.33
CA SER A 225 -0.90 5.32 -4.32
C SER A 225 0.62 5.42 -4.35
N CYS A 226 1.32 4.29 -4.21
CA CYS A 226 2.75 4.24 -4.51
C CYS A 226 2.93 4.31 -6.03
N LYS A 227 3.55 5.39 -6.51
CA LYS A 227 3.71 5.69 -7.95
C LYS A 227 5.03 5.21 -8.51
N HIS A 228 6.07 5.21 -7.68
CA HIS A 228 7.40 4.82 -8.11
C HIS A 228 8.20 4.26 -6.94
N VAL A 229 9.10 3.34 -7.28
CA VAL A 229 9.98 2.67 -6.34
C VAL A 229 11.37 2.59 -6.98
N GLU A 230 12.37 3.08 -6.29
CA GLU A 230 13.78 2.99 -6.70
C GLU A 230 14.52 2.04 -5.77
N ASN A 231 15.35 1.21 -6.38
CA ASN A 231 16.03 0.07 -5.78
C ASN A 231 17.53 0.22 -6.08
N MET A 232 18.35 0.50 -5.08
CA MET A 232 19.80 0.69 -5.26
C MET A 232 20.59 -0.24 -4.32
N GLU A 233 21.42 -1.09 -4.92
CA GLU A 233 22.35 -1.95 -4.18
C GLU A 233 23.64 -1.20 -3.85
N THR A 234 24.17 -1.37 -2.64
CA THR A 234 25.47 -0.83 -2.25
C THR A 234 26.28 -1.86 -1.45
N GLU A 235 27.61 -1.81 -1.62
CA GLU A 235 28.57 -2.58 -0.83
C GLU A 235 29.01 -1.84 0.46
N GLY A 236 28.54 -0.60 0.67
CA GLY A 236 28.77 0.22 1.86
C GLY A 236 27.48 0.66 2.57
N SER A 237 27.56 1.57 3.54
CA SER A 237 26.36 2.08 4.25
C SER A 237 25.35 2.68 3.27
N ILE A 238 24.06 2.33 3.43
CA ILE A 238 22.93 2.91 2.71
C ILE A 238 22.86 4.44 2.84
N ASP A 239 23.46 5.01 3.88
CA ASP A 239 23.42 6.45 4.15
C ASP A 239 24.08 7.28 3.05
N ASN A 240 25.02 6.71 2.30
CA ASN A 240 25.68 7.37 1.18
C ASN A 240 24.78 7.51 -0.06
N LEU A 241 23.72 6.70 -0.15
CA LEU A 241 22.77 6.71 -1.28
C LEU A 241 21.47 7.47 -0.96
N ARG A 242 21.28 7.90 0.29
CA ARG A 242 20.14 8.70 0.71
C ARG A 242 20.23 10.08 0.07
N LEU A 243 19.17 10.52 -0.61
CA LEU A 243 19.05 11.89 -1.09
C LEU A 243 18.54 12.82 0.01
N PHE A 244 17.91 12.26 1.04
CA PHE A 244 17.39 12.98 2.19
C PHE A 244 18.06 12.45 3.45
N HIS A 245 18.75 13.32 4.19
CA HIS A 245 19.45 12.93 5.42
C HIS A 245 18.55 12.96 6.67
N GLY A 246 17.36 13.58 6.58
CA GLY A 246 16.34 13.62 7.61
C GLY A 246 14.96 13.28 7.05
N PHE A 247 13.96 13.25 7.93
CA PHE A 247 12.56 13.20 7.51
C PHE A 247 11.92 14.58 7.66
N GLU A 248 11.73 15.27 6.54
CA GLU A 248 11.34 16.69 6.52
C GLU A 248 9.85 16.90 6.26
N ASP A 249 9.34 18.01 6.79
CA ASP A 249 7.98 18.48 6.54
C ASP A 249 7.99 19.61 5.54
N LEU A 250 7.55 19.32 4.31
CA LEU A 250 7.55 20.32 3.26
C LEU A 250 6.22 21.06 3.24
N GLN A 251 6.33 22.38 3.39
CA GLN A 251 5.22 23.33 3.29
C GLN A 251 5.64 24.51 2.40
N PHE A 252 5.22 24.50 1.15
CA PHE A 252 5.37 25.64 0.25
C PHE A 252 4.22 26.64 0.42
N GLN A 253 4.52 27.93 0.27
CA GLN A 253 3.50 28.98 0.32
C GLN A 253 2.57 28.86 -0.90
N ALA A 254 1.26 28.86 -0.65
CA ALA A 254 0.26 28.81 -1.72
C ALA A 254 0.31 30.09 -2.56
N HIS A 255 0.33 29.95 -3.89
CA HIS A 255 0.14 31.07 -4.80
C HIS A 255 -1.36 31.34 -4.99
N GLY A 256 -1.81 32.56 -4.62
CA GLY A 256 -3.03 33.16 -5.15
C GLY A 256 -4.10 33.55 -4.14
N ASP A 257 -4.41 34.86 -4.13
CA ASP A 257 -5.58 35.48 -3.50
C ASP A 257 -6.86 35.21 -4.32
N TYR A 258 -7.11 33.94 -4.67
CA TYR A 258 -8.29 33.54 -5.43
C TYR A 258 -9.46 33.28 -4.48
N GLY A 259 -10.13 34.36 -4.11
CA GLY A 259 -11.57 34.45 -3.85
C GLY A 259 -12.25 33.26 -3.17
N LEU A 260 -12.63 33.47 -1.90
CA LEU A 260 -13.81 32.88 -1.22
C LEU A 260 -13.87 31.36 -1.01
N ARG A 261 -12.86 30.58 -1.40
CA ARG A 261 -12.74 29.17 -0.99
C ARG A 261 -11.28 28.84 -0.66
N ASN A 262 -11.05 28.27 0.53
CA ASN A 262 -9.75 27.81 1.03
C ASN A 262 -9.19 26.64 0.19
N ASP A 263 -8.90 26.85 -1.10
CA ASP A 263 -8.26 25.86 -1.97
C ASP A 263 -6.73 25.99 -1.81
N TYR A 264 -6.20 25.30 -0.81
CA TYR A 264 -4.78 25.22 -0.48
C TYR A 264 -4.03 24.46 -1.60
N HIS A 265 -3.68 25.14 -2.69
CA HIS A 265 -2.89 24.57 -3.78
C HIS A 265 -1.39 24.80 -3.53
N MET A 266 -0.62 23.72 -3.52
CA MET A 266 0.83 23.78 -3.34
C MET A 266 1.51 24.29 -4.61
N ASP A 267 2.58 25.07 -4.45
CA ASP A 267 3.41 25.53 -5.55
C ASP A 267 4.26 24.37 -6.09
N LEU A 268 3.81 23.79 -7.20
CA LEU A 268 4.50 22.69 -7.88
C LEU A 268 5.86 23.13 -8.46
N GLY A 269 6.06 24.44 -8.71
CA GLY A 269 7.34 24.98 -9.17
C GLY A 269 8.40 24.92 -8.08
N GLN A 270 8.04 25.34 -6.85
CA GLN A 270 8.91 25.20 -5.68
C GLN A 270 9.21 23.73 -5.35
N PHE A 271 8.22 22.84 -5.51
CA PHE A 271 8.43 21.41 -5.35
C PHE A 271 9.39 20.82 -6.38
N LEU A 272 9.30 21.24 -7.65
CA LEU A 272 10.23 20.82 -8.70
C LEU A 272 11.66 21.27 -8.38
N GLU A 273 11.84 22.50 -7.92
CA GLU A 273 13.15 23.02 -7.54
C GLU A 273 13.75 22.25 -6.37
N PHE A 274 12.95 21.93 -5.36
CA PHE A 274 13.34 21.05 -4.26
C PHE A 274 13.81 19.67 -4.76
N LEU A 275 13.03 19.02 -5.64
CA LEU A 275 13.44 17.73 -6.21
C LEU A 275 14.76 17.82 -6.99
N LYS A 276 14.99 18.91 -7.73
CA LYS A 276 16.27 19.12 -8.45
C LYS A 276 17.46 19.28 -7.51
N GLN A 277 17.30 20.03 -6.42
CA GLN A 277 18.35 20.20 -5.40
C GLN A 277 18.76 18.86 -4.79
N HIS A 278 17.80 17.94 -4.62
CA HIS A 278 18.03 16.59 -4.13
C HIS A 278 18.24 15.55 -5.24
N GLN A 279 18.67 15.95 -6.45
CA GLN A 279 18.97 15.04 -7.58
C GLN A 279 17.83 14.07 -7.97
N SER A 280 16.58 14.42 -7.67
CA SER A 280 15.37 13.60 -7.90
C SER A 280 14.36 14.28 -8.84
N GLY A 281 14.82 15.19 -9.70
CA GLY A 281 13.95 15.97 -10.60
C GLY A 281 13.11 15.13 -11.59
N HIS A 282 13.59 13.95 -11.99
CA HIS A 282 12.87 13.02 -12.89
C HIS A 282 11.56 12.52 -12.29
N ILE A 283 11.47 12.48 -10.95
CA ILE A 283 10.29 12.01 -10.24
C ILE A 283 9.09 12.92 -10.46
N PHE A 284 9.30 14.21 -10.72
CA PHE A 284 8.20 15.15 -10.98
C PHE A 284 7.36 14.70 -12.18
N GLN A 285 8.02 14.25 -13.25
CA GLN A 285 7.35 13.73 -14.44
C GLN A 285 6.62 12.41 -14.14
N ILE A 286 7.18 11.55 -13.29
CA ILE A 286 6.57 10.27 -12.91
C ILE A 286 5.33 10.47 -12.03
N LEU A 287 5.36 11.43 -11.11
CA LEU A 287 4.26 11.70 -10.18
C LEU A 287 3.09 12.41 -10.86
N PHE A 288 3.35 13.36 -11.74
CA PHE A 288 2.32 14.23 -12.33
C PHE A 288 2.06 13.99 -13.82
N GLY A 289 2.90 13.25 -14.52
CA GLY A 289 2.76 12.99 -15.96
C GLY A 289 2.99 14.23 -16.84
N VAL A 290 3.59 15.29 -16.29
CA VAL A 290 3.87 16.56 -17.00
C VAL A 290 5.35 16.84 -16.94
N GLU A 291 5.97 17.18 -18.08
CA GLU A 291 7.32 17.77 -18.07
C GLU A 291 7.25 19.11 -17.35
N GLY A 292 7.95 19.23 -16.22
CA GLY A 292 7.91 20.42 -15.38
C GLY A 292 8.27 21.67 -16.18
N LYS A 293 7.29 22.55 -16.41
CA LYS A 293 7.56 23.88 -16.97
C LYS A 293 8.15 24.74 -15.87
N LEU A 294 9.37 25.22 -16.11
CA LEU A 294 9.97 26.28 -15.31
C LEU A 294 9.03 27.49 -15.30
N SER A 295 8.61 27.93 -14.12
CA SER A 295 8.19 29.31 -13.93
C SER A 295 9.47 30.15 -13.88
N ASP A 296 9.89 30.68 -15.03
CA ASP A 296 10.84 31.79 -15.04
C ASP A 296 10.13 33.01 -14.44
N ASN A 297 10.54 33.40 -13.23
CA ASN A 297 10.56 34.78 -12.74
C ASN A 297 11.32 34.90 -11.42
#